data_AF-A0A3L6P7H9-F1
#
_entry.id   AF-A0A3L6P7H9-F1
#
_cell.length_a   1.000
_cell.length_b   1.000
_cell.length_c   1.000
_cell.angle_alpha   90.00
_cell.angle_beta   90.00
_cell.angle_gamma   90.00
#
_symmetry.space_group_name_H-M   'P 1'
#
loop_
_entity.id
_entity.type
_entity.pdbx_description
1 polymer ?
#
loop_
_entity_poly.entity_id
_entity_poly.type
_entity_poly.pdbx_seq_one_letter_code
_entity_poly.pdbx_strand_id
1 'polypeptide(L)'
;MASTQEGTSKVYAITREGDDFLPENAVWTCKWGPIEAQCGHINDDIRNKKCTKCGFARSASIAHVGKRLDEGVKGRCWEICGIENDGTEVWTYDFSRARNEFWA
;
A
#
# COMPACT_ATOMS: atom_id res chain seq x y z
N MET A 1 33.48 -11.76 -13.50
CA MET A 1 32.58 -11.23 -12.45
C MET A 1 31.55 -10.34 -13.13
N ALA A 2 30.49 -10.92 -13.68
CA ALA A 2 29.36 -10.16 -14.20
C ALA A 2 28.34 -10.08 -13.07
N SER A 3 28.15 -8.89 -12.51
CA SER A 3 27.16 -8.62 -11.49
C SER A 3 25.79 -8.67 -12.17
N THR A 4 25.15 -9.84 -12.18
CA THR A 4 23.74 -9.98 -12.54
C THR A 4 22.95 -9.11 -11.57
N GLN A 5 22.40 -8.00 -12.07
CA GLN A 5 21.52 -7.14 -11.30
C GLN A 5 20.34 -7.98 -10.80
N GLU A 6 20.28 -8.18 -9.48
CA GLU A 6 19.17 -8.84 -8.81
C GLU A 6 17.85 -8.13 -9.14
N GLY A 7 16.94 -8.89 -9.75
CA GLY A 7 15.51 -8.70 -9.66
C GLY A 7 14.96 -7.43 -10.29
N THR A 8 14.40 -7.57 -11.48
CA THR A 8 13.20 -6.78 -11.82
C THR A 8 12.21 -6.98 -10.68
N SER A 9 12.06 -5.99 -9.81
CA SER A 9 11.03 -6.02 -8.77
C SER A 9 9.70 -6.07 -9.52
N LYS A 10 9.06 -7.24 -9.53
CA LYS A 10 7.83 -7.48 -10.28
C LYS A 10 6.77 -6.46 -9.86
N VAL A 11 5.93 -6.08 -10.82
CA VAL A 11 4.88 -5.08 -10.63
C VAL A 11 3.61 -5.76 -10.12
N TYR A 12 3.08 -5.31 -8.99
CA TYR A 12 1.77 -5.73 -8.48
C TYR A 12 0.64 -4.95 -9.15
N ALA A 13 0.75 -3.61 -9.21
CA ALA A 13 -0.24 -2.73 -9.82
C ALA A 13 0.42 -1.48 -10.39
N ILE A 14 -0.16 -0.93 -11.46
CA ILE A 14 0.17 0.41 -11.96
C ILE A 14 -0.74 1.41 -11.27
N THR A 15 -0.24 2.61 -10.96
CA THR A 15 -1.07 3.66 -10.39
C THR A 15 -2.15 4.10 -11.37
N ARG A 16 -3.22 4.69 -10.87
CA ARG A 16 -4.32 5.25 -11.68
C ARG A 16 -3.79 6.24 -12.72
N GLU A 17 -2.78 7.01 -12.35
CA GLU A 17 -2.15 8.03 -13.17
C GLU A 17 -1.21 7.44 -14.24
N GLY A 18 -0.78 6.19 -14.08
CA GLY A 18 0.11 5.49 -15.01
C GLY A 18 1.57 5.94 -14.95
N ASP A 19 1.93 6.77 -13.97
CA ASP A 19 3.25 7.39 -13.79
C ASP A 19 4.17 6.63 -12.81
N ASP A 20 3.60 5.74 -12.00
CA ASP A 20 4.31 4.94 -11.00
C ASP A 20 3.68 3.54 -10.86
N PHE A 21 4.31 2.69 -10.04
CA PHE A 21 3.83 1.32 -9.83
C PHE A 21 4.08 0.83 -8.40
N LEU A 22 3.16 -0.01 -7.91
CA LEU A 22 3.35 -0.80 -6.69
C LEU A 22 4.16 -2.05 -7.01
N PRO A 23 5.30 -2.29 -6.34
CA PRO A 23 6.03 -3.52 -6.50
C PRO A 23 5.41 -4.67 -5.69
N GLU A 24 5.66 -5.91 -6.10
CA GLU A 24 5.16 -7.12 -5.43
C GLU A 24 5.72 -7.34 -4.03
N ASN A 25 6.86 -6.72 -3.69
CA ASN A 25 7.43 -6.76 -2.35
C ASN A 25 6.90 -5.63 -1.44
N ALA A 26 5.89 -4.88 -1.88
CA ALA A 26 5.23 -3.93 -1.01
C ALA A 26 4.52 -4.65 0.15
N VAL A 27 4.46 -3.98 1.28
CA VAL A 27 3.64 -4.37 2.42
C VAL A 27 2.46 -3.40 2.51
N TRP A 28 1.37 -3.75 3.20
CA TRP A 28 0.22 -2.87 3.29
C TRP A 28 -0.37 -2.77 4.70
N THR A 29 -0.73 -1.55 5.08
CA THR A 29 -1.40 -1.22 6.34
C THR A 29 -2.91 -1.40 6.20
N CYS A 30 -3.50 -2.23 7.04
CA CYS A 30 -4.94 -2.43 7.10
C CYS A 30 -5.63 -1.22 7.76
N LYS A 31 -6.47 -0.54 6.95
CA LYS A 31 -7.34 0.57 7.39
C LYS A 31 -8.83 0.23 7.22
N TRP A 32 -9.22 -1.03 7.45
CA TRP A 32 -10.62 -1.42 7.37
C TRP A 32 -11.45 -0.72 8.46
N GLY A 33 -12.59 -0.14 8.07
CA GLY A 33 -13.53 0.51 8.98
C GLY A 33 -13.28 2.01 9.21
N PRO A 34 -14.12 2.67 10.04
CA PRO A 34 -13.88 4.04 10.49
C PRO A 34 -12.54 4.15 11.22
N ILE A 35 -11.94 5.35 11.25
CA ILE A 35 -10.59 5.59 11.77
C ILE A 35 -10.37 4.97 13.16
N GLU A 36 -11.34 5.14 14.06
CA GLU A 36 -11.32 4.59 15.43
C GLU A 36 -11.34 3.04 15.51
N ALA A 37 -11.76 2.36 14.45
CA ALA A 37 -11.84 0.90 14.37
C ALA A 37 -10.71 0.28 13.54
N GLN A 38 -9.80 1.08 12.99
CA GLN A 38 -8.71 0.57 12.16
C GLN A 38 -7.71 -0.22 13.00
N CYS A 39 -7.41 -1.45 12.57
CA CYS A 39 -6.48 -2.30 13.33
C CYS A 39 -5.01 -1.91 13.18
N GLY A 40 -4.68 -1.09 12.16
CA GLY A 40 -3.34 -0.57 11.89
C GLY A 40 -2.28 -1.62 11.52
N HIS A 41 -2.68 -2.89 11.34
CA HIS A 41 -1.72 -3.97 11.12
C HIS A 41 -1.05 -3.87 9.75
N ILE A 42 0.26 -4.07 9.73
CA ILE A 42 1.05 -4.15 8.49
C ILE A 42 1.10 -5.62 8.06
N ASN A 43 0.56 -5.88 6.88
CA ASN A 43 0.60 -7.18 6.22
C ASN A 43 1.78 -7.19 5.25
N ASP A 44 2.61 -8.22 5.34
CA ASP A 44 3.86 -8.39 4.60
C ASP A 44 3.68 -8.88 3.16
N ASP A 45 2.49 -9.37 2.81
CA ASP A 45 2.13 -9.83 1.48
C ASP A 45 1.07 -8.92 0.83
N ILE A 46 1.47 -8.17 -0.21
CA ILE A 46 0.56 -7.32 -0.99
C ILE A 46 -0.51 -8.10 -1.77
N ARG A 47 -0.26 -9.37 -2.11
CA ARG A 47 -1.23 -10.21 -2.83
C ARG A 47 -2.30 -10.75 -1.90
N ASN A 48 -1.98 -10.91 -0.61
CA ASN A 48 -2.97 -11.27 0.39
C ASN A 48 -3.87 -10.06 0.71
N LYS A 49 -5.07 -10.07 0.13
CA LYS A 49 -6.11 -9.06 0.34
C LYS A 49 -6.85 -9.21 1.68
N LYS A 50 -6.48 -10.13 2.56
CA LYS A 50 -7.11 -10.32 3.87
C LYS A 50 -6.11 -9.99 4.97
N CYS A 51 -6.50 -9.10 5.88
CA CYS A 51 -5.63 -8.74 7.01
C CYS A 51 -5.39 -9.96 7.90
N THR A 52 -4.13 -10.31 8.15
CA THR A 52 -3.74 -11.47 8.97
C THR A 52 -4.09 -11.30 10.46
N LYS A 53 -4.23 -10.06 10.93
CA LYS A 53 -4.60 -9.76 12.33
C LYS A 53 -6.12 -9.75 12.56
N CYS A 54 -6.88 -8.98 11.79
CA CYS A 54 -8.33 -8.80 12.02
C CYS A 54 -9.21 -9.64 11.08
N GLY A 55 -8.64 -10.27 10.05
CA GLY A 55 -9.38 -11.11 9.11
C GLY A 55 -10.26 -10.36 8.11
N PHE A 56 -10.31 -9.02 8.15
CA PHE A 56 -11.10 -8.24 7.20
C PHE A 56 -10.42 -8.14 5.83
N ALA A 57 -11.25 -8.06 4.78
CA ALA A 57 -10.79 -7.81 3.42
C ALA A 57 -10.25 -6.38 3.29
N ARG A 58 -9.24 -6.23 2.45
CA ARG A 58 -8.63 -4.95 2.11
C ARG A 58 -9.64 -4.05 1.41
N SER A 59 -9.74 -2.81 1.87
CA SER A 59 -10.63 -1.79 1.34
C SER A 59 -9.89 -0.47 1.15
N ALA A 60 -9.92 0.43 2.16
CA ALA A 60 -8.96 1.52 2.26
C ALA A 60 -7.67 0.97 2.84
N SER A 61 -6.53 1.17 2.19
CA SER A 61 -5.22 0.69 2.68
C SER A 61 -4.09 1.50 2.07
N ILE A 62 -2.97 1.53 2.79
CA ILE A 62 -1.72 2.14 2.32
C ILE A 62 -0.71 1.02 2.09
N ALA A 63 -0.20 0.89 0.87
CA ALA A 63 0.92 0.02 0.53
C ALA A 63 2.23 0.80 0.58
N HIS A 64 3.34 0.20 1.00
CA HIS A 64 4.66 0.83 1.03
C HIS A 64 5.80 -0.17 0.93
N VAL A 65 6.99 0.30 0.56
CA VAL A 65 8.23 -0.50 0.57
C VAL A 65 9.19 0.04 1.62
N GLY A 66 9.80 -0.87 2.40
CA GLY A 66 10.77 -0.53 3.44
C GLY A 66 10.14 -0.23 4.81
N LYS A 67 11.00 0.05 5.81
CA LYS A 67 10.54 0.49 7.13
C LYS A 67 9.92 1.87 6.98
N ARG A 68 8.64 2.00 7.35
CA ARG A 68 7.96 3.29 7.48
C ARG A 68 8.64 4.02 8.63
N LEU A 69 9.67 4.80 8.28
CA LEU A 69 10.34 5.70 9.20
C LEU A 69 9.47 6.96 9.22
N ASP A 70 9.12 7.34 10.43
CA ASP A 70 8.43 8.54 10.90
C ASP A 70 8.55 9.79 9.99
N GLU A 71 7.56 10.68 10.13
CA GLU A 71 7.38 11.94 9.40
C GLU A 71 8.66 12.53 8.82
N GLY A 72 8.80 12.47 7.49
CA GLY A 72 9.86 13.16 6.75
C GLY A 72 10.80 12.26 5.95
N VAL A 73 10.86 10.95 6.23
CA VAL A 73 11.60 10.02 5.37
C VAL A 73 10.65 9.44 4.32
N LYS A 74 10.76 9.95 3.09
CA LYS A 74 9.93 9.58 1.93
C LYS A 74 10.13 8.11 1.54
N GLY A 75 9.49 7.18 2.24
CA GLY A 75 9.17 5.86 1.68
C GLY A 75 8.10 6.03 0.61
N ARG A 76 8.27 5.40 -0.57
CA ARG A 76 7.20 5.36 -1.56
C ARG A 76 6.03 4.58 -0.97
N CYS A 77 4.87 5.23 -0.91
CA CYS A 77 3.63 4.56 -0.52
C CYS A 77 2.52 4.94 -1.50
N TRP A 78 1.50 4.09 -1.51
CA TRP A 78 0.36 4.19 -2.40
C TRP A 78 -0.91 3.93 -1.61
N GLU A 79 -2.01 4.58 -1.97
CA GLU A 79 -3.30 4.42 -1.31
C GLU A 79 -4.35 3.90 -2.30
N ILE A 80 -5.28 3.08 -1.81
CA ILE A 80 -6.46 2.70 -2.59
C ILE A 80 -7.39 3.91 -2.68
N CYS A 81 -7.58 4.45 -3.89
CA CYS A 81 -8.52 5.54 -4.14
C CYS A 81 -9.89 5.04 -4.64
N GLY A 82 -9.98 3.77 -5.03
CA GLY A 82 -11.22 3.15 -5.48
C GLY A 82 -11.10 1.64 -5.58
N ILE A 83 -12.25 0.96 -5.53
CA ILE A 83 -12.37 -0.46 -5.86
C ILE A 83 -13.45 -0.56 -6.93
N GLU A 84 -13.08 -1.10 -8.08
CA GLU A 84 -13.99 -1.34 -9.20
C GLU A 84 -15.01 -2.45 -8.86
N ASN A 85 -16.08 -2.55 -9.65
CA ASN A 85 -17.15 -3.53 -9.43
C ASN A 85 -16.66 -4.99 -9.50
N ASP A 86 -15.55 -5.24 -10.18
CA ASP A 86 -14.92 -6.56 -10.30
C ASP A 86 -13.93 -6.87 -9.14
N GLY A 87 -13.77 -5.94 -8.19
CA GLY A 87 -12.83 -6.06 -7.08
C GLY A 87 -11.40 -5.64 -7.42
N THR A 88 -11.17 -5.02 -8.58
CA THR A 88 -9.89 -4.40 -8.94
C THR A 88 -9.62 -3.20 -8.03
N GLU A 89 -8.46 -3.21 -7.37
CA GLU A 89 -8.03 -2.12 -6.50
C GLU A 89 -7.35 -1.05 -7.35
N VAL A 90 -7.86 0.18 -7.31
CA VAL A 90 -7.26 1.33 -7.98
C VAL A 90 -6.36 2.04 -6.98
N TRP A 91 -5.06 1.99 -7.24
CA TRP A 91 -4.03 2.60 -6.40
C TRP A 91 -3.60 3.95 -6.96
N THR A 92 -3.28 4.89 -6.09
CA THR A 92 -2.68 6.17 -6.46
C THR A 92 -1.42 6.43 -5.63
N TYR A 93 -0.47 7.13 -6.22
CA TYR A 93 0.68 7.70 -5.50
C TYR A 93 0.35 9.06 -4.86
N ASP A 94 -0.78 9.66 -5.25
CA ASP A 94 -1.25 10.91 -4.66
C ASP A 94 -1.81 10.61 -3.27
N PHE A 95 -0.94 10.69 -2.26
CA PHE A 95 -1.41 10.87 -0.91
C PHE A 95 -2.25 12.14 -0.95
N SER A 96 -3.54 12.02 -0.68
CA SER A 96 -4.34 13.18 -0.32
C SER A 96 -3.71 13.80 0.94
N ARG A 97 -2.67 14.61 0.74
CA ARG A 97 -1.79 15.19 1.76
C ARG A 97 -2.58 16.03 2.75
N ALA A 98 -3.76 16.49 2.36
CA ALA A 98 -4.68 17.22 3.20
C ALA A 98 -5.51 16.35 4.17
N ARG A 99 -5.47 15.01 4.09
CA ARG A 99 -6.34 14.13 4.91
C ARG A 99 -5.63 13.16 5.85
N ASN A 100 -4.31 13.03 5.76
CA ASN A 100 -3.53 12.07 6.57
C ASN A 100 -2.54 12.75 7.55
N GLU A 101 -2.74 14.03 7.92
CA GLU A 101 -2.04 14.71 9.05
C GLU A 101 -2.36 14.13 10.45
N PHE A 102 -2.90 12.91 10.52
CA PHE A 102 -3.38 12.32 11.77
C PHE A 102 -2.79 10.95 12.03
N TRP A 103 -1.47 10.80 12.03
CA TRP A 103 -0.85 9.64 12.69
C TRP A 103 0.52 10.04 13.27
N ALA A 104 0.47 10.63 14.46
CA ALA A 104 1.56 10.68 15.42
C ALA A 104 1.58 9.38 16.26
#